data_AF-A0A928UTW0-F1
#
_entry.id   AF-A0A928UTW0-F1
#
_cell.length_a   1.000
_cell.length_b   1.000
_cell.length_c   1.000
_cell.angle_alpha   90.00
_cell.angle_beta   90.00
_cell.angle_gamma   90.00
#
_symmetry.space_group_name_H-M   'P 1'
#
loop_
_entity.id
_entity.type
_entity.pdbx_description
1 polymer ?
#
loop_
_entity_poly.entity_id
_entity_poly.type
_entity_poly.pdbx_seq_one_letter_code
_entity_poly.pdbx_strand_id
1 'polypeptide(L)'
;IEHLHEVIGCRALFATHYHELTGLDETLTGIANISMRVHQEGRVHQSGGESGSDDDADLVFLHEVVAGAADRSYGIHVARLAGLPTRVISRARAVLSALEDNEHKANSDKSSSVPPPSIPPLTEEPEPDPLLEAITQTDPDTLTPREALERLYYIKGLSKDLSKGRRK
;
A
#
# COMPACT_ATOMS: atom_id res chain seq x y z
N ILE A 1 -9.61 -19.78 20.83
CA ILE A 1 -8.68 -20.87 20.43
C ILE A 1 -8.42 -21.79 21.62
N GLU A 2 -8.03 -21.23 22.76
CA GLU A 2 -7.86 -21.97 24.04
C GLU A 2 -9.00 -22.94 24.36
N HIS A 3 -10.27 -22.52 24.32
CA HIS A 3 -11.37 -23.46 24.60
C HIS A 3 -11.45 -24.66 23.63
N LEU A 4 -11.14 -24.44 22.34
CA LEU A 4 -11.09 -25.54 21.36
C LEU A 4 -9.92 -26.50 21.67
N HIS A 5 -8.82 -25.95 22.17
CA HIS A 5 -7.60 -26.67 22.52
C HIS A 5 -7.74 -27.44 23.85
N GLU A 6 -8.12 -26.77 24.93
CA GLU A 6 -8.11 -27.30 26.29
C GLU A 6 -9.35 -28.12 26.64
N VAL A 7 -10.52 -27.74 26.12
CA VAL A 7 -11.80 -28.36 26.51
C VAL A 7 -12.28 -29.35 25.46
N ILE A 8 -12.27 -28.96 24.18
CA ILE A 8 -12.82 -29.80 23.11
C ILE A 8 -11.78 -30.82 22.61
N GLY A 9 -10.52 -30.40 22.44
CA GLY A 9 -9.45 -31.27 21.94
C GLY A 9 -9.64 -31.73 20.48
N CYS A 10 -10.33 -30.94 19.67
CA CYS A 10 -10.60 -31.28 18.27
C CYS A 10 -9.49 -30.81 17.33
N ARG A 11 -9.39 -31.46 16.15
CA ARG A 11 -8.66 -30.89 15.02
C ARG A 11 -9.40 -29.66 14.49
N ALA A 12 -8.70 -28.52 14.43
CA ALA A 12 -9.26 -27.26 13.96
C ALA A 12 -8.29 -26.54 13.03
N LEU A 13 -8.85 -25.78 12.08
CA LEU A 13 -8.14 -24.77 11.31
C LEU A 13 -8.75 -23.41 11.67
N PHE A 14 -7.90 -22.44 11.97
CA PHE A 14 -8.34 -21.10 12.40
C PHE A 14 -7.70 -20.04 11.51
N ALA A 15 -8.46 -19.54 10.54
CA ALA A 15 -8.02 -18.42 9.70
C ALA A 15 -8.30 -17.09 10.40
N THR A 16 -7.28 -16.24 10.55
CA THR A 16 -7.37 -14.99 11.31
C THR A 16 -6.54 -13.88 10.68
N HIS A 17 -6.89 -12.64 11.00
CA HIS A 17 -6.10 -11.44 10.70
C HIS A 17 -5.46 -10.82 11.96
N TYR A 18 -5.70 -11.41 13.14
CA TYR A 18 -5.08 -10.99 14.41
C TYR A 18 -3.68 -11.62 14.53
N HIS A 19 -2.66 -10.78 14.50
CA HIS A 19 -1.27 -11.22 14.62
C HIS A 19 -0.93 -11.61 16.06
N GLU A 20 -1.59 -10.99 17.04
CA GLU A 20 -1.42 -11.25 18.47
C GLU A 20 -1.72 -12.70 18.85
N LEU A 21 -2.52 -13.40 18.04
CA LEU A 21 -2.85 -14.81 18.25
C LEU A 21 -1.74 -15.76 17.77
N THR A 22 -0.75 -15.30 17.00
CA THR A 22 0.32 -16.19 16.53
C THR A 22 1.21 -16.64 17.69
N GLY A 23 1.35 -15.84 18.75
CA GLY A 23 2.12 -16.23 19.95
C GLY A 23 1.50 -17.37 20.77
N LEU A 24 0.30 -17.85 20.42
CA LEU A 24 -0.31 -19.00 21.09
C LEU A 24 0.42 -20.32 20.82
N ASP A 25 1.23 -20.42 19.76
CA ASP A 25 2.03 -21.63 19.50
C ASP A 25 3.19 -21.81 20.51
N GLU A 26 3.62 -20.74 21.17
CA GLU A 26 4.63 -20.77 22.23
C GLU A 26 4.07 -21.29 23.56
N THR A 27 2.78 -21.07 23.83
CA THR A 27 2.14 -21.38 25.12
C THR A 27 1.29 -22.65 25.07
N LEU A 28 0.65 -22.95 23.93
CA LEU A 28 -0.25 -24.08 23.77
C LEU A 28 0.37 -25.15 22.88
N THR A 29 0.55 -26.35 23.45
CA THR A 29 1.17 -27.48 22.74
C THR A 29 0.29 -27.99 21.59
N GLY A 30 0.89 -28.34 20.46
CA GLY A 30 0.15 -28.87 19.31
C GLY A 30 -0.58 -27.81 18.48
N ILE A 31 -0.36 -26.52 18.75
CA ILE A 31 -0.68 -25.43 17.82
C ILE A 31 0.52 -25.22 16.88
N ALA A 32 0.23 -24.93 15.62
CA ALA A 32 1.23 -24.56 14.63
C ALA A 32 0.70 -23.41 13.78
N ASN A 33 1.51 -22.36 13.64
CA ASN A 33 1.21 -21.27 12.71
C ASN A 33 1.51 -21.69 11.28
N ILE A 34 0.58 -21.36 10.38
CA ILE A 34 0.74 -21.49 8.93
C ILE A 34 0.23 -20.22 8.26
N SER A 35 0.86 -19.83 7.16
CA SER A 35 0.49 -18.65 6.39
C SER A 35 0.54 -18.91 4.89
N MET A 36 -0.07 -18.02 4.11
CA MET A 36 -0.02 -18.09 2.65
C MET A 36 1.20 -17.34 2.14
N ARG A 37 2.00 -17.97 1.28
CA ARG A 37 3.20 -17.39 0.70
C ARG A 37 2.84 -16.25 -0.25
N VAL A 38 3.43 -15.09 0.01
CA VAL A 38 3.36 -13.91 -0.85
C VAL A 38 4.75 -13.68 -1.44
N HIS A 39 4.82 -13.55 -2.77
CA HIS A 39 6.04 -13.16 -3.46
C HIS A 39 5.93 -11.69 -3.88
N GLN A 40 7.03 -10.97 -3.74
CA GLN A 40 7.14 -9.58 -4.14
C GLN A 40 8.03 -9.55 -5.38
N GLU A 41 7.41 -9.34 -6.54
CA GLU A 41 8.10 -9.29 -7.81
C GLU A 41 8.45 -7.83 -8.11
N GLY A 42 9.75 -7.54 -8.25
CA GLY A 42 10.19 -6.21 -8.69
C GLY A 42 9.58 -5.89 -10.06
N ARG A 43 9.20 -4.62 -10.29
CA ARG A 43 8.58 -4.18 -11.57
C ARG A 43 9.39 -4.69 -12.78
N VAL A 44 8.83 -5.63 -13.54
CA VAL A 44 9.31 -6.01 -14.89
C VAL A 44 8.41 -5.43 -15.99
N HIS A 45 7.19 -4.98 -15.66
CA HIS A 45 6.18 -4.62 -16.66
C HIS A 45 5.56 -3.25 -16.43
N GLN A 46 6.34 -2.18 -16.60
CA GLN A 46 5.87 -0.95 -17.24
C GLN A 46 7.03 -0.03 -17.61
N SER A 47 6.93 0.53 -18.80
CA SER A 47 7.99 1.21 -19.54
C SER A 47 8.70 2.32 -18.73
N GLY A 48 10.00 2.12 -18.51
CA GLY A 48 10.99 3.18 -18.38
C GLY A 48 10.98 3.98 -17.08
N GLY A 49 11.81 3.58 -16.11
CA GLY A 49 12.41 4.53 -15.17
C GLY A 49 12.55 4.02 -13.74
N GLU A 50 13.82 3.85 -13.35
CA GLU A 50 14.38 4.02 -12.00
C GLU A 50 14.06 2.94 -10.94
N SER A 51 15.11 2.58 -10.18
CA SER A 51 15.10 1.60 -9.09
C SER A 51 13.92 1.84 -8.16
N GLY A 52 12.92 0.96 -8.23
CA GLY A 52 11.82 0.95 -7.28
C GLY A 52 12.34 0.58 -5.90
N SER A 53 11.92 1.34 -4.88
CA SER A 53 11.96 0.87 -3.50
C SER A 53 11.16 -0.43 -3.39
N ASP A 54 11.44 -1.25 -2.37
CA ASP A 54 10.68 -2.48 -2.11
C ASP A 54 9.15 -2.22 -2.17
N ASP A 55 8.71 -1.05 -1.69
CA ASP A 55 7.31 -0.61 -1.67
C ASP A 55 6.60 -0.52 -3.03
N ASP A 56 7.35 -0.52 -4.13
CA ASP A 56 6.83 -0.39 -5.48
C ASP A 56 6.69 -1.72 -6.23
N ALA A 57 7.20 -2.81 -5.66
CA ALA A 57 7.11 -4.15 -6.25
C ALA A 57 5.66 -4.67 -6.27
N ASP A 58 5.33 -5.44 -7.31
CA ASP A 58 4.02 -6.08 -7.44
C ASP A 58 3.96 -7.30 -6.52
N LEU A 59 2.80 -7.53 -5.91
CA LEU A 59 2.59 -8.72 -5.07
C LEU A 59 1.93 -9.83 -5.87
N VAL A 60 2.55 -11.01 -5.83
CA VAL A 60 2.05 -12.24 -6.41
C VAL A 60 1.69 -13.20 -5.28
N PHE A 61 0.41 -13.58 -5.21
CA PHE A 61 -0.09 -14.58 -4.28
C PHE A 61 0.18 -15.97 -4.84
N LEU A 62 1.10 -16.71 -4.23
CA LEU A 62 1.54 -18.01 -4.75
C LEU A 62 0.57 -19.16 -4.43
N HIS A 63 -0.49 -18.89 -3.65
CA HIS A 63 -1.44 -19.90 -3.15
C HIS A 63 -0.78 -21.09 -2.44
N GLU A 64 0.45 -20.92 -1.96
CA GLU A 64 1.24 -21.94 -1.29
C GLU A 64 1.14 -21.74 0.22
N VAL A 65 0.83 -22.79 0.97
CA VAL A 65 0.82 -22.76 2.43
C VAL A 65 2.23 -23.02 2.95
N VAL A 66 2.75 -22.12 3.78
CA VAL A 66 4.07 -22.22 4.41
C VAL A 66 3.94 -22.24 5.93
N ALA A 67 4.90 -22.88 6.60
CA ALA A 67 4.96 -22.90 8.05
C ALA A 67 5.39 -21.52 8.59
N GLY A 68 4.87 -21.15 9.75
CA GLY A 68 5.14 -19.90 10.43
C GLY A 68 4.02 -18.85 10.30
N ALA A 69 4.10 -17.82 11.14
CA ALA A 69 3.24 -16.65 11.06
C ALA A 69 3.53 -15.84 9.79
N ALA A 70 2.59 -15.00 9.37
CA ALA A 70 2.84 -14.08 8.27
C ALA A 70 3.84 -12.98 8.70
N ASP A 71 4.82 -12.70 7.84
CA ASP A 71 5.89 -11.74 8.14
C ASP A 71 5.43 -10.28 8.17
N ARG A 72 4.39 -9.92 7.39
CA ARG A 72 3.90 -8.55 7.23
C ARG A 72 2.40 -8.49 6.89
N SER A 73 1.80 -7.36 7.22
CA SER A 73 0.43 -7.01 6.79
C SER A 73 0.44 -6.39 5.39
N TYR A 74 -0.14 -7.08 4.41
CA TYR A 74 -0.17 -6.62 3.02
C TYR A 74 -1.37 -5.74 2.65
N GLY A 75 -2.16 -5.28 3.63
CA GLY A 75 -3.42 -4.57 3.39
C GLY A 75 -3.29 -3.32 2.50
N ILE A 76 -2.29 -2.46 2.76
CA ILE A 76 -2.02 -1.27 1.93
C ILE A 76 -1.59 -1.65 0.51
N HIS A 77 -0.84 -2.74 0.35
CA HIS A 77 -0.41 -3.22 -0.95
C HIS A 77 -1.58 -3.77 -1.77
N VAL A 78 -2.48 -4.54 -1.13
CA VAL A 78 -3.72 -5.02 -1.76
C VAL A 78 -4.62 -3.85 -2.15
N ALA A 79 -4.74 -2.82 -1.33
CA ALA A 79 -5.47 -1.61 -1.67
C ALA A 79 -4.91 -0.90 -2.92
N ARG A 80 -3.58 -0.83 -3.06
CA ARG A 80 -2.93 -0.29 -4.26
C ARG A 80 -3.27 -1.15 -5.49
N LEU A 81 -3.19 -2.47 -5.39
CA LEU A 81 -3.56 -3.39 -6.47
C LEU A 81 -5.04 -3.28 -6.86
N ALA A 82 -5.91 -2.99 -5.90
CA ALA A 82 -7.34 -2.73 -6.15
C ALA A 82 -7.61 -1.36 -6.81
N GLY A 83 -6.58 -0.57 -7.10
CA GLY A 83 -6.71 0.72 -7.78
C GLY A 83 -7.18 1.86 -6.89
N LEU A 84 -6.98 1.78 -5.57
CA LEU A 84 -7.29 2.89 -4.69
C LEU A 84 -6.41 4.11 -5.02
N PRO A 85 -6.94 5.35 -4.93
CA PRO A 85 -6.20 6.54 -5.27
C PRO A 85 -4.90 6.68 -4.47
N THR A 86 -3.82 7.15 -5.11
CA THR A 86 -2.49 7.28 -4.48
C THR A 86 -2.52 8.05 -3.17
N ARG A 87 -3.34 9.12 -3.06
CA ARG A 87 -3.52 9.89 -1.81
C ARG A 87 -4.03 9.04 -0.64
N VAL A 88 -4.92 8.08 -0.91
CA VAL A 88 -5.47 7.18 0.11
C VAL A 88 -4.38 6.22 0.59
N ILE A 89 -3.59 5.69 -0.36
CA ILE A 89 -2.45 4.82 -0.06
C ILE A 89 -1.39 5.56 0.75
N SER A 90 -1.00 6.77 0.34
CA SER A 90 -0.01 7.60 1.04
C SER A 90 -0.45 7.93 2.46
N ARG A 91 -1.71 8.30 2.66
CA ARG A 91 -2.25 8.55 4.00
C ARG A 91 -2.29 7.27 4.83
N ALA A 92 -2.74 6.15 4.29
CA ALA A 92 -2.76 4.88 5.01
C ALA A 92 -1.35 4.49 5.50
N ARG A 93 -0.31 4.76 4.71
CA ARG A 93 1.10 4.58 5.11
C ARG A 93 1.50 5.50 6.26
N ALA A 94 1.16 6.79 6.18
CA ALA A 94 1.45 7.75 7.25
C ALA A 94 0.77 7.36 8.57
N VAL A 95 -0.47 6.87 8.50
CA VAL A 95 -1.20 6.35 9.67
C VAL A 95 -0.51 5.11 10.23
N LEU A 96 -0.15 4.15 9.37
CA LEU A 96 0.51 2.92 9.79
C LEU A 96 1.84 3.21 10.49
N SER A 97 2.69 4.05 9.90
CA SER A 97 3.96 4.47 10.49
C SER A 97 3.75 5.13 11.87
N ALA A 98 2.73 5.98 12.01
CA ALA A 98 2.42 6.59 13.30
C ALA A 98 1.92 5.57 14.35
N LEU A 99 1.20 4.53 13.94
CA LEU A 99 0.75 3.46 14.84
C LEU A 99 1.92 2.58 15.29
N GLU A 100 2.78 2.17 14.35
CA GLU A 100 3.99 1.39 14.62
C GLU A 100 4.93 2.17 15.56
N ASP A 101 5.18 3.46 15.30
CA ASP A 101 6.02 4.30 16.16
C ASP A 101 5.48 4.41 17.60
N ASN A 102 4.15 4.47 17.75
CA ASN A 102 3.51 4.54 19.06
C ASN A 102 3.57 3.19 19.81
N GLU A 103 3.44 2.07 19.10
CA GLU A 103 3.58 0.73 19.67
C GLU A 103 5.01 0.49 20.19
N HIS A 104 6.02 0.93 19.43
CA HIS A 104 7.42 0.87 19.87
C HIS A 104 7.68 1.72 21.13
N LYS A 105 7.07 2.92 21.20
CA LYS A 105 7.21 3.82 22.37
C LYS A 105 6.45 3.32 23.60
N ALA A 106 5.26 2.73 23.42
CA ALA A 106 4.47 2.16 24.50
C ALA A 106 5.16 0.93 25.13
N ASN A 107 5.91 0.17 24.35
CA ASN A 107 6.70 -0.96 24.86
C ASN A 107 8.01 -0.53 25.57
N SER A 108 8.55 0.66 25.29
CA SER A 108 9.75 1.17 25.98
C SER A 108 9.45 1.90 27.30
N ASP A 109 8.28 2.53 27.45
CA ASP A 109 7.89 3.26 28.66
C ASP A 109 6.54 2.79 29.20
N LYS A 110 6.55 1.89 30.20
CA LYS A 110 5.34 1.34 30.85
C LYS A 110 4.49 2.35 31.67
N SER A 111 4.57 3.65 31.41
CA SER A 111 3.89 4.67 32.24
C SER A 111 3.37 5.92 31.50
N SER A 112 3.47 6.04 30.18
CA SER A 112 2.98 7.24 29.48
C SER A 112 1.75 6.94 28.63
N SER A 113 0.65 7.62 28.96
CA SER A 113 -0.52 7.75 28.09
C SER A 113 -0.10 8.51 26.83
N VAL A 114 0.26 7.77 25.78
CA VAL A 114 0.60 8.37 24.48
C VAL A 114 -0.68 8.89 23.83
N PRO A 115 -0.80 10.20 23.51
CA PRO A 115 -1.97 10.73 22.83
C PRO A 115 -2.09 10.10 21.43
N PRO A 116 -3.33 9.89 20.91
CA PRO A 116 -3.53 9.34 19.58
C PRO A 116 -2.83 10.22 18.53
N PRO A 117 -2.28 9.62 17.47
CA PRO A 117 -1.56 10.37 16.45
C PRO A 117 -2.49 11.40 15.79
N SER A 118 -2.10 12.68 15.85
CA SER A 118 -2.75 13.76 15.12
C SER A 118 -2.48 13.61 13.63
N ILE A 119 -3.32 12.82 12.95
CA ILE A 119 -3.26 12.65 11.50
C ILE A 119 -4.07 13.78 10.85
N PRO A 120 -3.48 14.62 9.99
CA PRO A 120 -4.22 15.68 9.32
C PRO A 120 -5.38 15.11 8.46
N PRO A 121 -6.52 15.83 8.40
CA PRO A 121 -7.66 15.41 7.58
C PRO A 121 -7.32 15.38 6.09
N LEU A 122 -8.06 14.54 5.34
CA LEU A 122 -8.04 14.51 3.86
C LEU A 122 -8.70 15.80 3.34
N THR A 123 -7.99 16.93 3.37
CA THR A 123 -8.54 18.24 2.96
C THR A 123 -7.90 18.83 1.71
N GLU A 124 -7.02 18.10 1.02
CA GLU A 124 -6.49 18.58 -0.25
C GLU A 124 -7.42 18.17 -1.40
N GLU A 125 -8.15 19.14 -1.95
CA GLU A 125 -8.70 19.05 -3.30
C GLU A 125 -7.55 18.69 -4.26
N PRO A 126 -7.78 17.81 -5.25
CA PRO A 126 -6.72 17.45 -6.18
C PRO A 126 -6.21 18.72 -6.85
N GLU A 127 -4.92 19.03 -6.69
CA GLU A 127 -4.28 20.01 -7.57
C GLU A 127 -4.57 19.58 -9.01
N PRO A 128 -5.15 20.46 -9.84
CA PRO A 128 -5.54 20.09 -11.19
C PRO A 128 -4.29 19.65 -11.95
N ASP A 129 -4.34 18.44 -12.52
CA ASP A 129 -3.26 17.95 -13.37
C ASP A 129 -3.25 18.81 -14.64
N PRO A 130 -2.22 19.67 -14.81
CA PRO A 130 -2.18 20.64 -15.90
C PRO A 130 -2.16 19.98 -17.28
N LEU A 131 -1.74 18.71 -17.35
CA LEU A 131 -1.77 17.94 -18.59
C LEU A 131 -3.18 17.48 -18.93
N LEU A 132 -3.93 16.97 -17.94
CA LEU A 132 -5.33 16.60 -18.10
C LEU A 132 -6.18 17.81 -18.48
N GLU A 133 -5.95 18.95 -17.81
CA GLU A 133 -6.62 20.21 -18.14
C GLU A 133 -6.29 20.68 -19.57
N ALA A 134 -5.02 20.61 -19.96
CA ALA A 134 -4.61 20.95 -21.31
C ALA A 134 -5.24 20.05 -22.39
N ILE A 135 -5.53 18.78 -22.08
CA ILE A 135 -6.21 17.85 -22.99
C ILE A 135 -7.71 18.15 -23.05
N THR A 136 -8.38 18.30 -21.90
CA THR A 136 -9.85 18.52 -21.86
C THR A 136 -10.27 19.83 -22.49
N GLN A 137 -9.41 20.86 -22.44
CA GLN A 137 -9.65 22.16 -23.09
C GLN A 137 -9.37 22.15 -24.60
N THR A 138 -8.84 21.07 -25.17
CA THR A 138 -8.53 21.00 -26.60
C THR A 138 -9.70 20.40 -27.38
N ASP A 139 -10.32 21.20 -28.25
CA ASP A 139 -11.35 20.74 -29.19
C ASP A 139 -10.72 20.51 -30.58
N PRO A 140 -10.54 19.25 -31.02
CA PRO A 140 -9.89 18.93 -32.28
C PRO A 140 -10.68 19.41 -33.50
N ASP A 141 -12.00 19.58 -33.41
CA ASP A 141 -12.86 19.91 -34.55
C ASP A 141 -12.79 21.42 -34.90
N THR A 142 -12.25 22.23 -34.00
CA THR A 142 -12.11 23.68 -34.17
C THR A 142 -10.72 24.12 -34.65
N LEU A 143 -9.74 23.21 -34.63
CA LEU A 143 -8.34 23.54 -34.91
C LEU A 143 -7.99 23.39 -36.38
N THR A 144 -7.21 24.34 -36.90
CA THR A 144 -6.56 24.13 -38.19
C THR A 144 -5.44 23.09 -38.08
N PRO A 145 -5.04 22.42 -39.18
CA PRO A 145 -3.98 21.41 -39.13
C PRO A 145 -2.65 21.90 -38.51
N ARG A 146 -2.34 23.20 -38.67
CA ARG A 146 -1.14 23.81 -38.08
C ARG A 146 -1.30 24.00 -36.58
N GLU A 147 -2.43 24.54 -36.13
CA GLU A 147 -2.72 24.76 -34.71
C GLU A 147 -2.81 23.45 -33.93
N ALA A 148 -3.39 22.41 -34.53
CA ALA A 148 -3.42 21.07 -33.96
C ALA A 148 -2.00 20.53 -33.72
N LEU A 149 -1.09 20.70 -34.69
CA LEU A 149 0.30 20.28 -34.55
C LEU A 149 1.02 21.06 -33.44
N GLU A 150 0.83 22.38 -33.38
CA GLU A 150 1.40 23.23 -32.33
C GLU A 150 0.87 22.83 -30.94
N ARG A 151 -0.43 22.49 -30.83
CA ARG A 151 -1.04 22.02 -29.58
C ARG A 151 -0.48 20.67 -29.11
N LEU A 152 -0.21 19.75 -30.03
CA LEU A 152 0.44 18.48 -29.72
C LEU A 152 1.86 18.66 -29.19
N TYR A 153 2.64 19.59 -29.77
CA TYR A 153 3.97 19.92 -29.27
C TYR A 153 3.92 20.53 -27.86
N TYR A 154 2.94 21.40 -27.60
CA TYR A 154 2.73 21.98 -26.27
C TYR A 154 2.41 20.91 -25.21
N ILE A 155 1.47 20.00 -25.48
CA ILE A 155 1.11 18.89 -24.56
C ILE A 155 2.31 17.97 -24.33
N LYS A 156 3.09 17.68 -25.38
CA LYS A 156 4.33 16.88 -25.26
C LYS A 156 5.41 17.59 -24.43
N GLY A 157 5.47 18.92 -24.48
CA GLY A 157 6.33 19.74 -23.62
C GLY A 157 5.94 19.60 -22.15
N LEU A 158 4.66 19.84 -21.84
CA LEU A 158 4.10 19.67 -20.50
C LEU A 158 4.38 18.29 -19.90
N SER A 159 4.19 17.22 -20.70
CA SER A 159 4.50 15.86 -20.27
C SER A 159 5.96 15.67 -19.83
N LYS A 160 6.92 16.27 -20.55
CA LYS A 160 8.35 16.19 -20.22
C LYS A 160 8.68 17.00 -18.96
N ASP A 161 8.06 18.16 -18.77
CA ASP A 161 8.34 19.02 -17.63
C ASP A 161 7.75 18.44 -16.34
N LEU A 162 6.56 17.84 -16.39
CA LEU A 162 6.02 17.06 -15.27
C LEU A 162 6.90 15.84 -14.94
N SER A 163 7.46 15.16 -15.95
CA SER A 163 8.38 14.03 -15.68
C SER A 163 9.69 14.47 -15.04
N LYS A 164 10.13 15.72 -15.24
CA LYS A 164 11.35 16.28 -14.64
C LYS A 164 11.12 16.86 -13.25
N GLY A 165 9.96 17.48 -13.01
CA GLY A 165 9.59 18.06 -11.72
C GLY A 165 9.41 17.03 -10.61
N ARG A 166 8.97 15.81 -10.94
CA ARG A 166 8.82 14.68 -10.00
C ARG A 166 10.13 13.97 -9.60
N ARG A 167 11.29 14.39 -10.12
CA ARG A 167 12.63 13.83 -9.82
C ARG A 167 13.46 14.64 -8.80
N LYS A 168 12.89 15.68 -8.19
CA LYS A 168 13.50 16.44 -7.09
C LYS A 168 12.74 16.19 -5.81
#